data_AF-A0A9C8LWE4-F1
#
_entry.id   AF-A0A9C8LWE4-F1
#
_cell.length_a   1.000
_cell.length_b   1.000
_cell.length_c   1.000
_cell.angle_alpha   90.00
_cell.angle_beta   90.00
_cell.angle_gamma   90.00
#
_symmetry.space_group_name_H-M   'P 1'
#
loop_
_entity.id
_entity.type
_entity.pdbx_description
1 polymer ?
#
loop_
_entity_poly.entity_id
_entity_poly.type
_entity_poly.pdbx_seq_one_letter_code
_entity_poly.pdbx_strand_id
1 'polypeptide(L)'
;MKKRDIGLIVLVFILIFSIGCNGHKEKAPEPGLKTDILWENTNKMKFLDQPETPKTPEVTTDKKNGYKQSDQEKSDFDKILELQNNGKDFTKEFNAFEKSYPKSPHLEELYHRVIENYYYYSRGPGNKNVIEWSKRYFDKFPDGEYSDSVSSYYNWARGITLEIYTNSSFLPGDEASVFLSVRNLKSVDIDVYKISVSEIKFPFREINPFAFNLTEKNHVKKIHKSVTKDFYGSVPLDKFDAGLYVAVASAEDIKAATIVSVSGLGIISKSDKRRLVLFVMDKVTGQPVNGAEVSAYSGVNKIASGKTDKDGIILLDKKENDKFNNLDFNVAKGEDIAFINVYSYYYSYGGETNLKTYFYADRPVYRPAQKVYFKVILRERLDAMNFTIPSDKEIKLILEKPTGEKIYEKVLKTNEFGSINDSIELEEEAALGWYRYKILDSDGKQLSGYYGINAFRVEEYKKPEFKMTVQPKKSAYVLGDEVEVDVDVKYYFGEAVKGGDVEYRIEYSQLYIP
;
A
#
# COMPACT_ATOMS: atom_id res chain seq x y z
N MET A 1 1.76 27.97 -10.30
CA MET A 1 0.53 27.27 -10.75
C MET A 1 0.01 26.42 -9.60
N LYS A 2 -1.14 26.77 -9.01
CA LYS A 2 -1.76 25.99 -7.93
C LYS A 2 -2.21 24.63 -8.49
N LYS A 3 -1.78 23.52 -7.87
CA LYS A 3 -2.34 22.18 -8.12
C LYS A 3 -3.84 22.25 -7.83
N ARG A 4 -4.67 22.03 -8.84
CA ARG A 4 -6.11 21.84 -8.69
C ARG A 4 -6.34 20.35 -8.48
N ASP A 5 -7.00 19.99 -7.39
CA ASP A 5 -7.45 18.62 -7.14
C ASP A 5 -8.54 18.28 -8.16
N ILE A 6 -8.25 17.32 -9.03
CA ILE A 6 -9.20 16.77 -10.01
C ILE A 6 -9.61 15.42 -9.43
N GLY A 7 -10.82 15.34 -8.87
CA GLY A 7 -11.43 14.08 -8.46
C GLY A 7 -12.17 13.44 -9.64
N LEU A 8 -12.18 12.11 -9.72
CA LEU A 8 -13.05 11.37 -10.64
C LEU A 8 -14.20 10.77 -9.83
N ILE A 9 -15.43 11.02 -10.25
CA ILE A 9 -16.60 10.33 -9.73
C ILE A 9 -16.77 9.05 -10.54
N VAL A 10 -16.70 7.90 -9.87
CA VAL A 10 -16.99 6.60 -10.48
C VAL A 10 -18.41 6.23 -10.07
N LEU A 11 -19.32 6.17 -11.04
CA LEU A 11 -20.69 5.76 -10.80
C LEU A 11 -20.82 4.27 -11.07
N VAL A 12 -21.25 3.52 -10.06
CA VAL A 12 -21.53 2.08 -10.17
C VAL A 12 -23.03 1.90 -10.10
N PHE A 13 -23.64 1.46 -11.20
CA PHE A 13 -25.06 1.18 -11.30
C PHE A 13 -25.30 -0.32 -11.17
N ILE A 14 -26.20 -0.73 -10.28
CA ILE A 14 -26.59 -2.13 -10.08
C ILE A 14 -28.10 -2.20 -10.25
N LEU A 15 -28.58 -2.99 -11.21
CA LEU A 15 -30.01 -3.15 -11.44
C LEU A 15 -30.48 -4.48 -10.83
N ILE A 16 -31.37 -4.44 -9.85
CA ILE A 16 -31.95 -5.63 -9.21
C ILE A 16 -33.40 -5.78 -9.68
N PHE A 17 -33.78 -6.97 -10.16
CA PHE A 17 -35.17 -7.31 -10.43
C PHE A 17 -35.66 -8.32 -9.38
N SER A 18 -36.65 -7.94 -8.58
CA SER A 18 -37.45 -8.89 -7.80
C SER A 18 -38.69 -9.26 -8.61
N ILE A 19 -38.78 -10.51 -9.06
CA ILE A 19 -40.02 -11.04 -9.65
C ILE A 19 -40.98 -11.30 -8.48
N GLY A 20 -41.89 -10.37 -8.24
CA GLY A 20 -43.01 -10.56 -7.33
C GLY A 20 -44.05 -11.50 -7.93
N CYS A 21 -43.95 -12.80 -7.63
CA CYS A 21 -45.12 -13.68 -7.69
C CYS A 21 -45.79 -13.71 -6.31
N ASN A 22 -47.00 -13.16 -6.24
CA ASN A 22 -47.87 -13.24 -5.07
C ASN A 22 -48.14 -14.70 -4.68
N GLY A 23 -47.90 -15.03 -3.41
CA GLY A 23 -48.56 -16.13 -2.70
C GLY A 23 -47.76 -17.42 -2.53
N HIS A 24 -46.84 -17.45 -1.56
CA HIS A 24 -46.79 -18.45 -0.48
C HIS A 24 -45.64 -18.10 0.49
N LYS A 25 -45.95 -18.08 1.79
CA LYS A 25 -44.97 -17.92 2.87
C LYS A 25 -44.16 -19.21 3.00
N GLU A 26 -42.83 -19.13 2.88
CA GLU A 26 -41.93 -20.10 3.49
C GLU A 26 -40.60 -19.42 3.89
N LYS A 27 -40.13 -19.75 5.10
CA LYS A 27 -38.99 -19.16 5.81
C LYS A 27 -37.66 -19.51 5.13
N ALA A 28 -36.75 -18.54 5.04
CA ALA A 28 -35.34 -18.81 4.77
C ALA A 28 -34.66 -19.43 6.02
N PRO A 29 -33.72 -20.40 5.87
CA PRO A 29 -33.00 -21.00 6.98
C PRO A 29 -31.81 -20.13 7.43
N GLU A 30 -31.51 -20.18 8.73
CA GLU A 30 -30.33 -19.57 9.36
C GLU A 30 -29.03 -20.25 8.89
N PRO A 31 -27.94 -19.52 8.62
CA PRO A 31 -26.62 -20.12 8.50
C PRO A 31 -26.01 -20.33 9.89
N GLY A 32 -26.14 -21.55 10.40
CA GLY A 32 -25.29 -22.06 11.46
C GLY A 32 -23.96 -22.54 10.88
N LEU A 33 -22.85 -21.97 11.34
CA LEU A 33 -21.53 -22.58 11.25
C LEU A 33 -20.71 -22.14 12.47
N LYS A 34 -20.69 -23.03 13.47
CA LYS A 34 -19.68 -23.04 14.54
C LYS A 34 -18.37 -23.56 13.96
N THR A 35 -17.29 -22.84 14.15
CA THR A 35 -15.94 -23.40 14.05
C THR A 35 -15.16 -22.97 15.28
N ASP A 36 -14.91 -23.92 16.16
CA ASP A 36 -13.94 -23.81 17.25
C ASP A 36 -12.54 -23.74 16.65
N ILE A 37 -11.76 -22.72 17.01
CA ILE A 37 -10.32 -22.65 16.74
C ILE A 37 -9.59 -22.60 18.08
N LEU A 38 -8.95 -23.72 18.40
CA LEU A 38 -7.94 -23.86 19.45
C LEU A 38 -6.69 -23.05 19.07
N TRP A 39 -6.23 -22.20 19.97
CA TRP A 39 -4.95 -21.49 19.86
C TRP A 39 -3.92 -22.16 20.76
N GLU A 40 -2.82 -22.64 20.18
CA GLU A 40 -1.56 -22.83 20.89
C GLU A 40 -0.42 -22.03 20.21
N ASN A 41 0.30 -21.33 21.09
CA ASN A 41 1.49 -20.50 20.96
C ASN A 41 2.42 -20.70 19.75
N THR A 42 2.86 -19.58 19.14
CA THR A 42 4.30 -19.32 18.96
C THR A 42 4.58 -17.83 18.64
N ASN A 43 5.54 -17.26 19.37
CA ASN A 43 6.09 -15.91 19.23
C ASN A 43 6.66 -15.63 17.84
N LYS A 44 6.14 -14.62 17.12
CA LYS A 44 6.88 -13.84 16.12
C LYS A 44 6.39 -12.39 16.10
N MET A 45 7.33 -11.45 16.25
CA MET A 45 7.12 -10.01 16.08
C MET A 45 6.46 -9.73 14.72
N LYS A 46 5.32 -9.03 14.74
CA LYS A 46 4.65 -8.49 13.56
C LYS A 46 5.12 -7.06 13.33
N PHE A 47 5.38 -6.74 12.06
CA PHE A 47 5.42 -5.37 11.56
C PHE A 47 4.09 -4.69 11.88
N LEU A 48 4.13 -3.41 12.25
CA LEU A 48 2.93 -2.57 12.35
C LEU A 48 2.32 -2.46 10.96
N ASP A 49 1.39 -3.36 10.65
CA ASP A 49 0.41 -3.14 9.59
C ASP A 49 -0.20 -1.75 9.85
N GLN A 50 -0.32 -0.93 8.80
CA GLN A 50 -1.15 0.27 8.89
C GLN A 50 -2.51 -0.20 9.44
N PRO A 51 -3.07 0.46 10.48
CA PRO A 51 -4.37 0.07 10.96
C PRO A 51 -5.31 0.12 9.76
N GLU A 52 -5.90 -1.03 9.41
CA GLU A 52 -7.09 -1.04 8.57
C GLU A 52 -8.02 0.01 9.17
N THR A 53 -8.49 0.96 8.35
CA THR A 53 -9.60 1.83 8.75
C THR A 53 -10.65 0.92 9.37
N PRO A 54 -10.99 1.08 10.66
CA PRO A 54 -11.98 0.22 11.28
C PRO A 54 -13.23 0.29 10.40
N LYS A 55 -13.72 -0.86 9.95
CA LYS A 55 -15.08 -0.92 9.41
C LYS A 55 -15.95 -0.27 10.47
N THR A 56 -16.72 0.74 10.08
CA THR A 56 -17.76 1.31 10.93
C THR A 56 -18.52 0.13 11.53
N PRO A 57 -18.56 -0.05 12.86
CA PRO A 57 -19.33 -1.13 13.44
C PRO A 57 -20.74 -1.04 12.88
N GLU A 58 -21.28 -2.16 12.37
CA GLU A 58 -22.72 -2.23 12.14
C GLU A 58 -23.40 -1.82 13.43
N VAL A 59 -24.38 -0.93 13.32
CA VAL A 59 -25.20 -0.43 14.43
C VAL A 59 -25.95 -1.62 15.03
N THR A 60 -25.32 -2.35 15.94
CA THR A 60 -26.03 -3.24 16.84
C THR A 60 -26.66 -2.34 17.89
N THR A 61 -27.93 -2.01 17.69
CA THR A 61 -28.76 -1.35 18.71
C THR A 61 -28.72 -2.21 19.97
N ASP A 62 -27.86 -1.84 20.91
CA ASP A 62 -27.76 -2.55 22.18
C ASP A 62 -29.04 -2.24 22.97
N LYS A 63 -29.85 -3.28 23.20
CA LYS A 63 -31.04 -3.23 24.08
C LYS A 63 -30.60 -3.18 25.55
N LYS A 64 -29.66 -2.30 25.91
CA LYS A 64 -29.33 -2.05 27.31
C LYS A 64 -30.29 -1.00 27.88
N ASN A 65 -31.10 -1.45 28.84
CA ASN A 65 -31.77 -0.62 29.87
C ASN A 65 -33.05 0.15 29.51
N GLY A 66 -33.91 -0.34 28.61
CA GLY A 66 -35.29 0.18 28.51
C GLY A 66 -35.40 1.68 28.18
N TYR A 67 -34.32 2.28 27.67
CA TYR A 67 -34.26 3.67 27.26
C TYR A 67 -35.10 3.87 26.00
N LYS A 68 -36.03 4.84 26.01
CA LYS A 68 -36.79 5.24 24.83
C LYS A 68 -36.18 6.50 24.25
N GLN A 69 -35.43 6.34 23.17
CA GLN A 69 -34.91 7.43 22.37
C GLN A 69 -36.08 8.22 21.74
N SER A 70 -35.99 9.55 21.76
CA SER A 70 -36.95 10.42 21.07
C SER A 70 -36.56 10.65 19.62
N ASP A 71 -37.52 10.97 18.74
CA ASP A 71 -37.24 11.30 17.33
C ASP A 71 -36.28 12.50 17.21
N GLN A 72 -36.39 13.47 18.12
CA GLN A 72 -35.48 14.63 18.16
C GLN A 72 -34.06 14.22 18.56
N GLU A 73 -33.91 13.34 19.55
CA GLU A 73 -32.59 12.83 19.95
C GLU A 73 -31.92 12.08 18.81
N LYS A 74 -32.67 11.22 18.11
CA LYS A 74 -32.16 10.52 16.93
C LYS A 74 -31.71 11.51 15.84
N SER A 75 -32.53 12.52 15.55
CA SER A 75 -32.20 13.56 14.58
C SER A 75 -30.95 14.36 14.98
N ASP A 76 -30.77 14.67 16.26
CA ASP A 76 -29.60 15.41 16.75
C ASP A 76 -28.32 14.54 16.71
N PHE A 77 -28.44 13.24 16.98
CA PHE A 77 -27.35 12.27 16.83
C PHE A 77 -26.93 12.11 15.36
N ASP A 78 -27.89 11.89 14.46
CA ASP A 78 -27.64 11.73 13.02
C ASP A 78 -26.95 12.98 12.43
N LYS A 79 -27.32 14.17 12.90
CA LYS A 79 -26.66 15.44 12.52
C LYS A 79 -25.19 15.47 12.94
N ILE A 80 -24.84 14.95 14.12
CA ILE A 80 -23.44 14.87 14.56
C ILE A 80 -22.65 13.93 13.64
N LEU A 81 -23.22 12.77 13.31
CA LEU A 81 -22.60 11.81 12.38
C LEU A 81 -22.42 12.41 10.98
N GLU A 82 -23.40 13.16 10.49
CA GLU A 82 -23.31 13.86 9.21
C GLU A 82 -22.15 14.88 9.20
N LEU A 83 -22.01 15.66 10.27
CA LEU A 83 -20.88 16.60 10.41
C LEU A 83 -19.54 15.88 10.41
N GLN A 84 -19.42 14.78 11.16
CA GLN A 84 -18.21 13.96 11.22
C GLN A 84 -17.85 13.40 9.83
N ASN A 85 -18.82 12.81 9.13
CA ASN A 85 -18.62 12.21 7.81
C ASN A 85 -18.22 13.24 6.76
N ASN A 86 -18.63 14.50 6.94
CA ASN A 86 -18.24 15.62 6.10
C ASN A 86 -16.94 16.32 6.56
N GLY A 87 -16.23 15.76 7.55
CA GLY A 87 -14.97 16.30 8.07
C GLY A 87 -15.12 17.66 8.78
N LYS A 88 -16.32 17.98 9.27
CA LYS A 88 -16.59 19.23 10.01
C LYS A 88 -16.42 19.00 11.51
N ASP A 89 -16.00 20.04 12.23
CA ASP A 89 -16.01 20.02 13.70
C ASP A 89 -17.46 19.92 14.21
N PHE A 90 -17.71 18.92 15.06
CA PHE A 90 -19.02 18.58 15.61
C PHE A 90 -19.07 18.71 17.14
N THR A 91 -18.01 19.26 17.75
CA THR A 91 -17.90 19.35 19.22
C THR A 91 -18.94 20.26 19.85
N LYS A 92 -19.39 21.28 19.12
CA LYS A 92 -20.47 22.19 19.56
C LYS A 92 -21.81 21.45 19.62
N GLU A 93 -22.15 20.73 18.56
CA GLU A 93 -23.36 19.91 18.45
C GLU A 93 -23.35 18.79 19.48
N PHE A 94 -22.19 18.13 19.67
CA PHE A 94 -22.02 17.16 20.75
C PHE A 94 -22.28 17.76 22.13
N ASN A 95 -21.69 18.92 22.47
CA ASN A 95 -21.91 19.54 23.79
C ASN A 95 -23.38 19.93 24.00
N ALA A 96 -24.10 20.31 22.93
CA ALA A 96 -25.54 20.55 22.99
C ALA A 96 -26.32 19.24 23.21
N PHE A 97 -25.96 18.18 22.49
CA PHE A 97 -26.55 16.85 22.64
C PHE A 97 -26.37 16.31 24.06
N GLU A 98 -25.17 16.41 24.61
CA GLU A 98 -24.86 16.00 25.98
C GLU A 98 -25.72 16.73 27.03
N LYS A 99 -25.95 18.03 26.82
CA LYS A 99 -26.78 18.83 27.71
C LYS A 99 -28.27 18.46 27.61
N SER A 100 -28.76 18.21 26.40
CA SER A 100 -30.16 17.87 26.15
C SER A 100 -30.50 16.43 26.54
N TYR A 101 -29.54 15.50 26.39
CA TYR A 101 -29.74 14.06 26.55
C TYR A 101 -28.69 13.41 27.46
N PRO A 102 -28.57 13.82 28.75
CA PRO A 102 -27.50 13.38 29.65
C PRO A 102 -27.52 11.89 30.02
N LYS A 103 -28.61 11.17 29.67
CA LYS A 103 -28.78 9.73 29.90
C LYS A 103 -28.80 8.91 28.60
N SER A 104 -28.52 9.53 27.46
CA SER A 104 -28.53 8.83 26.18
C SER A 104 -27.44 7.75 26.13
N PRO A 105 -27.74 6.54 25.64
CA PRO A 105 -26.73 5.50 25.45
C PRO A 105 -25.69 5.88 24.39
N HIS A 106 -25.99 6.84 23.52
CA HIS A 106 -25.07 7.31 22.47
C HIS A 106 -23.94 8.20 22.97
N LEU A 107 -24.01 8.70 24.22
CA LEU A 107 -23.00 9.61 24.75
C LEU A 107 -21.61 9.02 24.74
N GLU A 108 -21.49 7.74 25.11
CA GLU A 108 -20.19 7.06 25.21
C GLU A 108 -19.50 6.97 23.83
N GLU A 109 -20.24 6.50 22.81
CA GLU A 109 -19.78 6.44 21.43
C GLU A 109 -19.39 7.83 20.91
N LEU A 110 -20.22 8.85 21.18
CA LEU A 110 -19.94 10.21 20.73
C LEU A 110 -18.68 10.80 21.40
N TYR A 111 -18.44 10.51 22.68
CA TYR A 111 -17.18 10.88 23.35
C TYR A 111 -15.98 10.23 22.66
N HIS A 112 -16.06 8.92 22.39
CA HIS A 112 -15.01 8.19 21.68
C HIS A 112 -14.74 8.81 20.30
N ARG A 113 -15.80 9.12 19.52
CA ARG A 113 -15.70 9.78 18.22
C ARG A 113 -15.02 11.15 18.28
N VAL A 114 -15.33 11.98 19.29
CA VAL A 114 -14.65 13.29 19.47
C VAL A 114 -13.15 13.08 19.73
N ILE A 115 -12.81 12.15 20.63
CA ILE A 115 -11.41 11.87 21.00
C ILE A 115 -10.65 11.33 19.79
N GLU A 116 -11.24 10.37 19.07
CA GLU A 116 -10.70 9.77 17.85
C GLU A 116 -10.49 10.82 16.76
N ASN A 117 -11.46 11.73 16.57
CA ASN A 117 -11.34 12.80 15.58
C ASN A 117 -10.14 13.71 15.89
N TYR A 118 -9.98 14.11 17.16
CA TYR A 118 -8.83 14.87 17.59
C TYR A 118 -7.52 14.10 17.46
N TYR A 119 -7.53 12.79 17.73
CA TYR A 119 -6.36 11.94 17.59
C TYR A 119 -5.85 11.84 16.15
N TYR A 120 -6.74 11.60 15.18
CA TYR A 120 -6.34 11.38 13.78
C TYR A 120 -6.24 12.66 12.94
N TYR A 121 -7.11 13.65 13.15
CA TYR A 121 -7.27 14.76 12.20
C TYR A 121 -6.74 16.10 12.71
N SER A 122 -6.53 16.27 14.01
CA SER A 122 -5.91 17.48 14.54
C SER A 122 -4.38 17.33 14.57
N ARG A 123 -3.71 17.98 13.62
CA ARG A 123 -2.24 17.98 13.51
C ARG A 123 -1.63 18.92 14.55
N GLY A 124 -1.35 18.39 15.73
CA GLY A 124 -0.52 19.01 16.75
C GLY A 124 0.00 17.95 17.71
N PRO A 125 1.31 17.87 17.99
CA PRO A 125 1.79 17.06 19.10
C PRO A 125 1.14 17.55 20.41
N GLY A 126 0.98 16.67 21.40
CA GLY A 126 0.49 17.04 22.74
C GLY A 126 -0.94 17.58 22.77
N ASN A 127 -1.80 17.02 21.91
CA ASN A 127 -3.18 17.45 21.70
C ASN A 127 -3.96 17.55 23.03
N LYS A 128 -4.06 18.78 23.55
CA LYS A 128 -4.77 19.11 24.80
C LYS A 128 -6.21 18.65 24.76
N ASN A 129 -6.83 18.66 23.58
CA ASN A 129 -8.22 18.22 23.42
C ASN A 129 -8.34 16.72 23.65
N VAL A 130 -7.42 15.89 23.15
CA VAL A 130 -7.41 14.45 23.48
C VAL A 130 -7.34 14.27 24.99
N ILE A 131 -6.45 14.99 25.69
CA ILE A 131 -6.32 14.89 27.15
C ILE A 131 -7.61 15.33 27.87
N GLU A 132 -8.19 16.47 27.49
CA GLU A 132 -9.39 17.03 28.11
C GLU A 132 -10.62 16.14 27.89
N TRP A 133 -10.83 15.70 26.66
CA TRP A 133 -11.96 14.85 26.29
C TRP A 133 -11.85 13.44 26.87
N SER A 134 -10.65 12.86 26.93
CA SER A 134 -10.43 11.59 27.62
C SER A 134 -10.71 11.69 29.13
N LYS A 135 -10.35 12.80 29.79
CA LYS A 135 -10.71 12.99 31.21
C LYS A 135 -12.22 13.04 31.41
N ARG A 136 -12.93 13.82 30.59
CA ARG A 136 -14.40 13.89 30.62
C ARG A 136 -15.05 12.53 30.36
N TYR A 137 -14.49 11.74 29.44
CA TYR A 137 -14.93 10.37 29.20
C TYR A 137 -14.79 9.52 30.46
N PHE A 138 -13.60 9.45 31.07
CA PHE A 138 -13.37 8.61 32.26
C PHE A 138 -14.14 9.07 33.50
N ASP A 139 -14.46 10.37 33.61
CA ASP A 139 -15.32 10.89 34.68
C ASP A 139 -16.76 10.35 34.58
N LYS A 140 -17.22 9.99 33.38
CA LYS A 140 -18.59 9.49 33.11
C LYS A 140 -18.67 7.99 32.86
N PHE A 141 -17.67 7.43 32.21
CA PHE A 141 -17.62 6.05 31.72
C PHE A 141 -16.27 5.39 32.12
N PRO A 142 -15.99 5.22 33.41
CA PRO A 142 -14.71 4.65 33.86
C PRO A 142 -14.45 3.26 33.26
N ASP A 143 -15.49 2.43 33.21
CA ASP A 143 -15.46 1.05 32.69
C ASP A 143 -16.33 0.90 31.41
N GLY A 144 -16.38 1.94 30.58
CA GLY A 144 -17.11 1.93 29.31
C GLY A 144 -16.54 0.96 28.27
N GLU A 145 -17.36 0.60 27.28
CA GLU A 145 -16.99 -0.17 26.10
C GLU A 145 -15.75 0.38 25.37
N TYR A 146 -15.56 1.71 25.35
CA TYR A 146 -14.43 2.35 24.67
C TYR A 146 -13.22 2.64 25.57
N SER A 147 -13.21 2.20 26.83
CA SER A 147 -12.20 2.60 27.82
C SER A 147 -10.77 2.25 27.43
N ASP A 148 -10.54 1.10 26.78
CA ASP A 148 -9.21 0.70 26.31
C ASP A 148 -8.70 1.58 25.16
N SER A 149 -9.59 1.91 24.22
CA SER A 149 -9.27 2.81 23.10
C SER A 149 -8.98 4.21 23.60
N VAL A 150 -9.82 4.75 24.49
CA VAL A 150 -9.63 6.08 25.07
C VAL A 150 -8.36 6.14 25.92
N SER A 151 -8.04 5.07 26.66
CA SER A 151 -6.78 4.96 27.43
C SER A 151 -5.57 5.03 26.50
N SER A 152 -5.62 4.36 25.36
CA SER A 152 -4.55 4.38 24.36
C SER A 152 -4.32 5.79 23.81
N TYR A 153 -5.39 6.52 23.45
CA TYR A 153 -5.29 7.91 22.98
C TYR A 153 -4.79 8.86 24.07
N TYR A 154 -5.29 8.70 25.29
CA TYR A 154 -4.88 9.51 26.45
C TYR A 154 -3.39 9.34 26.77
N ASN A 155 -2.92 8.09 26.81
CA ASN A 155 -1.52 7.76 27.04
C ASN A 155 -0.62 8.26 25.91
N TRP A 156 -1.06 8.13 24.65
CA TRP A 156 -0.36 8.73 23.51
C TRP A 156 -0.22 10.24 23.68
N ALA A 157 -1.30 10.98 23.97
CA ALA A 157 -1.26 12.44 24.05
C ALA A 157 -0.35 12.97 25.19
N ARG A 158 -0.20 12.17 26.26
CA ARG A 158 0.67 12.46 27.40
C ARG A 158 2.09 11.92 27.26
N GLY A 159 2.31 10.99 26.34
CA GLY A 159 3.62 10.39 26.10
C GLY A 159 4.62 11.43 25.62
N ILE A 160 5.88 11.26 26.02
CA ILE A 160 6.99 12.03 25.47
C ILE A 160 7.37 11.40 24.12
N THR A 161 7.59 12.23 23.11
CA THR A 161 8.13 11.77 21.81
C THR A 161 9.27 12.68 21.40
N LEU A 162 10.35 12.06 20.93
CA LEU A 162 11.48 12.72 20.30
C LEU A 162 11.87 11.88 19.09
N GLU A 163 11.67 12.43 17.89
CA GLU A 163 12.11 11.81 16.64
C GLU A 163 12.92 12.84 15.86
N ILE A 164 14.01 12.36 15.27
CA ILE A 164 14.86 13.13 14.37
C ILE A 164 15.10 12.28 13.14
N TYR A 165 14.93 12.86 11.96
CA TYR A 165 15.19 12.18 10.69
C TYR A 165 15.56 13.18 9.60
N THR A 166 16.18 12.69 8.52
CA THR A 166 16.31 13.44 7.28
C THR A 166 15.93 12.55 6.11
N ASN A 167 15.22 13.13 5.15
CA ASN A 167 14.87 12.46 3.89
C ASN A 167 15.76 12.92 2.73
N SER A 168 16.81 13.69 3.02
CA SER A 168 17.63 14.37 2.02
C SER A 168 19.11 14.05 2.19
N SER A 169 19.80 13.90 1.07
CA SER A 169 21.26 14.06 1.00
C SER A 169 21.57 15.50 0.60
N PHE A 170 22.52 16.14 1.25
CA PHE A 170 22.91 17.52 0.99
C PHE A 170 24.16 17.58 0.09
N LEU A 171 24.34 18.65 -0.67
CA LEU A 171 25.61 18.90 -1.36
C LEU A 171 26.61 19.55 -0.38
N PRO A 172 27.92 19.32 -0.54
CA PRO A 172 28.93 20.04 0.23
C PRO A 172 28.76 21.56 0.11
N GLY A 173 28.71 22.25 1.24
CA GLY A 173 28.49 23.70 1.31
C GLY A 173 27.03 24.18 1.28
N ASP A 174 26.06 23.30 1.00
CA ASP A 174 24.63 23.58 1.23
C ASP A 174 24.28 23.49 2.72
N GLU A 175 23.25 24.21 3.15
CA GLU A 175 22.77 24.14 4.53
C GLU A 175 22.05 22.81 4.76
N ALA A 176 22.68 21.93 5.54
CA ALA A 176 22.07 20.68 5.97
C ALA A 176 20.97 20.96 7.00
N SER A 177 19.93 20.13 7.01
CA SER A 177 18.85 20.21 7.98
C SER A 177 18.30 18.83 8.36
N VAL A 178 17.58 18.78 9.48
CA VAL A 178 16.88 17.60 9.97
C VAL A 178 15.45 17.95 10.30
N PHE A 179 14.54 17.01 10.11
CA PHE A 179 13.19 17.11 10.65
C PHE A 179 13.19 16.63 12.09
N LEU A 180 12.56 17.43 12.95
CA LEU A 180 12.41 17.16 14.36
C LEU A 180 10.90 17.08 14.68
N SER A 181 10.48 15.97 15.28
CA SER A 181 9.14 15.74 15.81
C SER A 181 9.23 15.56 17.32
N VAL A 182 8.59 16.46 18.06
CA VAL A 182 8.70 16.57 19.51
C VAL A 182 7.33 16.71 20.12
N ARG A 183 7.10 15.96 21.20
CA ARG A 183 5.90 16.02 22.01
C ARG A 183 6.23 16.05 23.49
N ASN A 184 5.53 16.93 24.22
CA ASN A 184 5.65 17.11 25.67
C ASN A 184 7.08 17.43 26.17
N LEU A 185 7.89 18.15 25.39
CA LEU A 185 9.23 18.62 25.79
C LEU A 185 9.34 20.15 25.68
N LYS A 186 10.25 20.76 26.45
CA LYS A 186 10.48 22.22 26.43
C LYS A 186 11.66 22.65 25.57
N SER A 187 12.63 21.78 25.40
CA SER A 187 13.82 22.04 24.60
C SER A 187 14.45 20.73 24.14
N VAL A 188 15.15 20.79 23.02
CA VAL A 188 15.97 19.70 22.49
C VAL A 188 17.33 20.25 22.15
N ASP A 189 18.39 19.58 22.60
CA ASP A 189 19.75 19.79 22.11
C ASP A 189 20.02 18.83 20.95
N ILE A 190 20.62 19.32 19.87
CA ILE A 190 21.07 18.51 18.75
C ILE A 190 22.59 18.63 18.66
N ASP A 191 23.29 17.53 18.92
CA ASP A 191 24.73 17.41 18.75
C ASP A 191 25.02 16.65 17.45
N VAL A 192 25.89 17.20 16.62
CA VAL A 192 26.25 16.64 15.31
C VAL A 192 27.69 16.17 15.35
N TYR A 193 27.94 14.96 14.87
CA TYR A 193 29.25 14.31 14.88
C TYR A 193 29.63 13.89 13.47
N LYS A 194 30.86 14.15 13.04
CA LYS A 194 31.40 13.65 11.76
C LYS A 194 31.91 12.21 11.94
N ILE A 195 31.49 11.31 11.06
CA ILE A 195 31.88 9.90 11.08
C ILE A 195 32.80 9.61 9.90
N SER A 196 33.82 8.78 10.13
CA SER A 196 34.67 8.35 9.03
C SER A 196 33.92 7.42 8.09
N VAL A 197 33.97 7.70 6.78
CA VAL A 197 33.39 6.85 5.73
C VAL A 197 33.93 5.41 5.82
N SER A 198 35.18 5.22 6.28
CA SER A 198 35.78 3.89 6.45
C SER A 198 35.11 3.02 7.52
N GLU A 199 34.33 3.62 8.43
CA GLU A 199 33.58 2.89 9.47
C GLU A 199 32.32 2.22 8.90
N ILE A 200 31.89 2.59 7.70
CA ILE A 200 30.67 2.08 7.07
C ILE A 200 30.92 0.71 6.44
N LYS A 201 30.69 -0.33 7.24
CA LYS A 201 30.89 -1.74 6.84
C LYS A 201 29.61 -2.49 6.50
N PHE A 202 28.45 -1.86 6.69
CA PHE A 202 27.12 -2.44 6.54
C PHE A 202 26.32 -1.64 5.50
N PRO A 203 25.27 -2.22 4.89
CA PRO A 203 24.38 -1.46 4.03
C PRO A 203 23.68 -0.32 4.80
N PHE A 204 23.38 0.79 4.11
CA PHE A 204 22.79 1.99 4.72
C PHE A 204 21.58 1.72 5.61
N ARG A 205 20.70 0.80 5.20
CA ARG A 205 19.46 0.48 5.91
C ARG A 205 19.67 -0.20 7.27
N GLU A 206 20.85 -0.77 7.49
CA GLU A 206 21.24 -1.44 8.74
C GLU A 206 22.12 -0.54 9.63
N ILE A 207 22.36 0.71 9.22
CA ILE A 207 23.15 1.65 10.01
C ILE A 207 22.34 2.10 11.22
N ASN A 208 22.80 1.70 12.40
CA ASN A 208 22.35 2.27 13.67
C ASN A 208 23.23 3.49 14.03
N PRO A 209 22.69 4.73 14.06
CA PRO A 209 23.48 5.93 14.38
C PRO A 209 24.13 5.89 15.77
N PHE A 210 23.56 5.15 16.72
CA PHE A 210 24.12 5.00 18.07
C PHE A 210 25.24 3.99 18.17
N ALA A 211 25.51 3.21 17.11
CA ALA A 211 26.61 2.24 17.10
C ALA A 211 27.98 2.88 16.84
N PHE A 212 28.02 4.15 16.42
CA PHE A 212 29.26 4.89 16.19
C PHE A 212 29.86 5.41 17.49
N ASN A 213 31.19 5.59 17.49
CA ASN A 213 31.89 6.18 18.63
C ASN A 213 31.77 7.71 18.60
N LEU A 214 30.78 8.25 19.30
CA LEU A 214 30.50 9.69 19.38
C LEU A 214 31.25 10.30 20.57
N THR A 215 32.20 11.20 20.29
CA THR A 215 33.09 11.82 21.28
C THR A 215 33.28 13.31 20.99
N GLU A 216 33.87 14.04 21.94
CA GLU A 216 34.24 15.45 21.71
C GLU A 216 35.19 15.65 20.51
N LYS A 217 35.97 14.63 20.13
CA LYS A 217 36.92 14.73 19.01
C LYS A 217 36.24 14.83 17.64
N ASN A 218 35.07 14.22 17.49
CA ASN A 218 34.33 14.20 16.24
C ASN A 218 33.03 15.00 16.29
N HIS A 219 32.73 15.64 17.41
CA HIS A 219 31.66 16.60 17.54
C HIS A 219 31.97 17.87 16.72
N VAL A 220 31.02 18.31 15.89
CA VAL A 220 31.20 19.44 14.97
C VAL A 220 30.21 20.58 15.19
N LYS A 221 29.03 20.30 15.76
CA LYS A 221 27.99 21.32 15.93
C LYS A 221 27.03 20.95 17.06
N LYS A 222 26.74 21.93 17.92
CA LYS A 222 25.64 21.86 18.88
C LYS A 222 24.59 22.93 18.58
N ILE A 223 23.32 22.53 18.63
CA ILE A 223 22.17 23.41 18.42
C ILE A 223 21.21 23.24 19.60
N HIS A 224 20.80 24.35 20.20
CA HIS A 224 19.74 24.36 21.20
C HIS A 224 18.44 24.82 20.56
N LYS A 225 17.40 23.99 20.59
CA LYS A 225 16.07 24.32 20.08
C LYS A 225 15.07 24.36 21.23
N SER A 226 14.63 25.56 21.59
CA SER A 226 13.45 25.71 22.46
C SER A 226 12.18 25.34 21.68
N VAL A 227 11.31 24.56 22.31
CA VAL A 227 10.04 24.09 21.74
C VAL A 227 8.89 24.41 22.70
N THR A 228 7.76 24.87 22.16
CA THR A 228 6.58 25.20 22.98
C THR A 228 5.75 23.95 23.23
N LYS A 229 6.27 23.04 24.06
CA LYS A 229 5.70 21.71 24.40
C LYS A 229 5.76 20.70 23.24
N ASP A 230 5.39 21.15 22.06
CA ASP A 230 5.15 20.35 20.87
C ASP A 230 5.76 21.04 19.65
N PHE A 231 6.46 20.30 18.79
CA PHE A 231 7.09 20.83 17.58
C PHE A 231 7.16 19.78 16.48
N TYR A 232 6.84 20.18 15.25
CA TYR A 232 7.11 19.38 14.06
C TYR A 232 7.62 20.30 12.96
N GLY A 233 8.85 20.09 12.51
CA GLY A 233 9.41 20.92 11.45
C GLY A 233 10.89 20.66 11.19
N SER A 234 11.40 21.31 10.14
CA SER A 234 12.82 21.29 9.81
C SER A 234 13.61 22.22 10.75
N VAL A 235 14.79 21.76 11.16
CA VAL A 235 15.78 22.48 11.94
C VAL A 235 17.07 22.53 11.12
N PRO A 236 17.55 23.72 10.73
CA PRO A 236 18.83 23.86 10.05
C PRO A 236 19.97 23.46 10.99
N LEU A 237 20.96 22.75 10.46
CA LEU A 237 22.13 22.30 11.20
C LEU A 237 23.30 23.27 10.99
N ASP A 238 23.94 23.16 9.83
CA ASP A 238 25.00 24.03 9.34
C ASP A 238 25.31 23.69 7.88
N LYS A 239 26.27 24.42 7.30
CA LYS A 239 26.95 24.03 6.07
C LYS A 239 28.13 23.14 6.41
N PHE A 240 28.11 21.91 5.90
CA PHE A 240 29.16 20.93 6.15
C PHE A 240 29.94 20.63 4.87
N ASP A 241 31.19 20.21 5.05
CA ASP A 241 31.98 19.59 3.99
C ASP A 241 31.43 18.19 3.65
N ALA A 242 31.94 17.59 2.58
CA ALA A 242 31.64 16.21 2.25
C ALA A 242 31.94 15.28 3.44
N GLY A 243 31.01 14.36 3.71
CA GLY A 243 31.12 13.42 4.81
C GLY A 243 29.79 12.80 5.22
N LEU A 244 29.90 11.83 6.13
CA LEU A 244 28.77 11.28 6.84
C LEU A 244 28.73 11.84 8.26
N TYR A 245 27.55 12.23 8.72
CA TYR A 245 27.35 12.82 10.03
C TYR A 245 26.25 12.08 10.78
N VAL A 246 26.34 12.07 12.10
CA VAL A 246 25.28 11.61 13.00
C VAL A 246 24.74 12.83 13.74
N ALA A 247 23.45 13.11 13.60
CA ALA A 247 22.77 14.12 14.40
C ALA A 247 22.02 13.42 15.54
N VAL A 248 22.38 13.73 16.79
CA VAL A 248 21.77 13.19 18.00
C VAL A 248 20.94 14.28 18.66
N ALA A 249 19.62 14.10 18.64
CA ALA A 249 18.70 14.88 19.44
C ALA A 249 18.62 14.31 20.86
N SER A 250 18.76 15.18 21.87
CA SER A 250 18.70 14.83 23.28
C SER A 250 17.76 15.78 24.01
N ALA A 251 16.89 15.23 24.86
CA ALA A 251 16.05 16.01 25.76
C ALA A 251 15.73 15.17 27.00
N GLU A 252 15.88 15.74 28.19
CA GLU A 252 15.76 14.99 29.45
C GLU A 252 16.64 13.73 29.40
N ASP A 253 16.08 12.54 29.63
CA ASP A 253 16.80 11.26 29.58
C ASP A 253 16.62 10.52 28.24
N ILE A 254 15.97 11.12 27.24
CA ILE A 254 15.70 10.47 25.95
C ILE A 254 16.58 11.01 24.84
N LYS A 255 16.92 10.12 23.90
CA LYS A 255 17.74 10.42 22.73
C LYS A 255 17.14 9.81 21.48
N ALA A 256 17.28 10.52 20.37
CA ALA A 256 17.01 10.03 19.04
C ALA A 256 18.16 10.44 18.12
N ALA A 257 18.45 9.67 17.09
CA ALA A 257 19.55 9.99 16.19
C ALA A 257 19.24 9.63 14.74
N THR A 258 19.87 10.34 13.81
CA THR A 258 19.76 10.09 12.38
C THR A 258 21.09 10.30 11.67
N ILE A 259 21.23 9.71 10.48
CA ILE A 259 22.38 9.90 9.60
C ILE A 259 22.11 11.06 8.66
N VAL A 260 23.05 11.99 8.59
CA VAL A 260 23.06 13.10 7.64
C VAL A 260 24.19 12.87 6.64
N SER A 261 23.83 12.63 5.38
CA SER A 261 24.80 12.45 4.29
C SER A 261 24.98 13.75 3.54
N VAL A 262 26.23 14.23 3.48
CA VAL A 262 26.63 15.41 2.72
C VAL A 262 27.60 14.94 1.64
N SER A 263 27.12 14.87 0.40
CA SER A 263 27.93 14.34 -0.69
C SER A 263 27.51 14.84 -2.07
N GLY A 264 28.53 15.17 -2.87
CA GLY A 264 28.42 15.46 -4.29
C GLY A 264 28.15 14.23 -5.16
N LEU A 265 28.25 12.99 -4.62
CA LEU A 265 28.05 11.78 -5.42
C LEU A 265 26.59 11.50 -5.72
N GLY A 266 26.30 11.20 -6.98
CA GLY A 266 25.04 10.67 -7.48
C GLY A 266 25.25 9.26 -8.05
N ILE A 267 24.24 8.40 -7.90
CA ILE A 267 24.28 7.02 -8.37
C ILE A 267 23.04 6.76 -9.22
N ILE A 268 23.25 6.26 -10.43
CA ILE A 268 22.20 5.70 -11.27
C ILE A 268 22.45 4.20 -11.38
N SER A 269 21.44 3.40 -11.06
CA SER A 269 21.51 1.95 -11.20
C SER A 269 20.64 1.45 -12.36
N LYS A 270 21.16 0.48 -13.10
CA LYS A 270 20.41 -0.34 -14.05
C LYS A 270 20.80 -1.78 -13.84
N SER A 271 19.86 -2.71 -13.91
CA SER A 271 20.23 -4.13 -13.92
C SER A 271 19.43 -4.90 -14.96
N ASP A 272 20.04 -5.95 -15.48
CA ASP A 272 19.39 -6.96 -16.30
C ASP A 272 19.52 -8.34 -15.61
N LYS A 273 19.18 -9.43 -16.31
CA LYS A 273 19.26 -10.79 -15.75
C LYS A 273 20.69 -11.21 -15.35
N ARG A 274 21.72 -10.63 -15.94
CA ARG A 274 23.12 -11.06 -15.82
C ARG A 274 24.02 -10.04 -15.13
N ARG A 275 23.70 -8.75 -15.21
CA ARG A 275 24.57 -7.68 -14.75
C ARG A 275 23.80 -6.61 -13.99
N LEU A 276 24.47 -6.06 -13.00
CA LEU A 276 24.15 -4.76 -12.45
C LEU A 276 25.17 -3.74 -12.97
N VAL A 277 24.66 -2.61 -13.40
CA VAL A 277 25.42 -1.45 -13.85
C VAL A 277 25.14 -0.33 -12.87
N LEU A 278 26.19 0.21 -12.26
CA LEU A 278 26.12 1.49 -11.55
C LEU A 278 26.89 2.52 -12.35
N PHE A 279 26.26 3.67 -12.58
CA PHE A 279 26.90 4.87 -13.07
C PHE A 279 26.98 5.86 -11.92
N VAL A 280 28.21 6.23 -11.56
CA VAL A 280 28.52 7.16 -10.48
C VAL A 280 28.98 8.47 -11.09
N MET A 281 28.34 9.55 -10.68
CA MET A 281 28.59 10.88 -11.22
C MET A 281 28.64 11.93 -10.11
N ASP A 282 29.22 13.07 -10.43
CA ASP A 282 29.06 14.28 -9.63
C ASP A 282 27.64 14.87 -9.88
N LYS A 283 26.88 15.09 -8.81
CA LYS A 283 25.47 15.54 -8.85
C LYS A 283 25.30 16.93 -9.46
N VAL A 284 26.31 17.78 -9.39
CA VAL A 284 26.23 19.18 -9.84
C VAL A 284 26.57 19.28 -11.32
N THR A 285 27.67 18.65 -11.73
CA THR A 285 28.23 18.73 -13.07
C THR A 285 27.73 17.63 -14.00
N GLY A 286 27.22 16.52 -13.45
CA GLY A 286 26.84 15.32 -14.19
C GLY A 286 28.04 14.53 -14.73
N GLN A 287 29.28 14.91 -14.38
CA GLN A 287 30.49 14.27 -14.89
C GLN A 287 30.73 12.91 -14.23
N PRO A 288 31.26 11.92 -14.97
CA PRO A 288 31.58 10.60 -14.41
C PRO A 288 32.66 10.69 -13.32
N VAL A 289 32.48 9.93 -12.24
CA VAL A 289 33.46 9.85 -11.16
C VAL A 289 34.28 8.58 -11.30
N ASN A 290 35.53 8.74 -11.74
CA ASN A 290 36.48 7.63 -11.85
C ASN A 290 36.99 7.16 -10.49
N GLY A 291 37.12 5.85 -10.29
CA GLY A 291 37.73 5.25 -9.12
C GLY A 291 36.97 5.48 -7.82
N ALA A 292 35.65 5.61 -7.88
CA ALA A 292 34.78 5.55 -6.70
C ALA A 292 34.68 4.10 -6.21
N GLU A 293 34.83 3.88 -4.92
CA GLU A 293 34.78 2.59 -4.25
C GLU A 293 33.35 2.15 -4.04
N VAL A 294 32.99 0.99 -4.60
CA VAL A 294 31.65 0.43 -4.52
C VAL A 294 31.67 -0.83 -3.68
N SER A 295 30.77 -0.92 -2.71
CA SER A 295 30.50 -2.12 -1.92
C SER A 295 29.03 -2.52 -2.08
N ALA A 296 28.80 -3.77 -2.49
CA ALA A 296 27.49 -4.35 -2.73
C ALA A 296 27.10 -5.32 -1.62
N TYR A 297 25.84 -5.26 -1.19
CA TYR A 297 25.32 -6.06 -0.09
C TYR A 297 24.01 -6.78 -0.45
N SER A 298 23.86 -7.99 0.06
CA SER A 298 22.60 -8.74 0.09
C SER A 298 22.25 -9.02 1.54
N GLY A 299 21.28 -8.27 2.09
CA GLY A 299 21.14 -8.12 3.53
C GLY A 299 22.44 -7.55 4.12
N VAL A 300 22.92 -8.09 5.23
CA VAL A 300 24.17 -7.63 5.88
C VAL A 300 25.46 -8.15 5.22
N ASN A 301 25.35 -9.13 4.32
CA ASN A 301 26.51 -9.77 3.73
C ASN A 301 27.05 -8.96 2.55
N LYS A 302 28.33 -8.58 2.60
CA LYS A 302 29.02 -7.98 1.46
C LYS A 302 29.31 -9.06 0.42
N ILE A 303 28.73 -8.90 -0.77
CA ILE A 303 28.77 -9.92 -1.84
C ILE A 303 29.72 -9.54 -2.99
N ALA A 304 29.98 -8.24 -3.16
CA ALA A 304 30.93 -7.75 -4.15
C ALA A 304 31.50 -6.39 -3.75
N SER A 305 32.66 -6.06 -4.33
CA SER A 305 33.18 -4.70 -4.32
C SER A 305 34.07 -4.45 -5.52
N GLY A 306 34.23 -3.18 -5.88
CA GLY A 306 35.14 -2.77 -6.94
C GLY A 306 35.26 -1.25 -7.01
N LYS A 307 35.84 -0.76 -8.09
CA LYS A 307 35.96 0.65 -8.38
C LYS A 307 35.31 0.99 -9.71
N THR A 308 34.74 2.18 -9.82
CA THR A 308 34.29 2.69 -11.11
C THR A 308 35.47 2.94 -12.05
N ASP A 309 35.23 2.75 -13.35
CA ASP A 309 36.17 3.08 -14.40
C ASP A 309 36.18 4.59 -14.74
N LYS A 310 36.94 4.97 -15.77
CA LYS A 310 37.07 6.35 -16.24
C LYS A 310 35.75 7.00 -16.66
N ASP A 311 34.76 6.19 -17.03
CA ASP A 311 33.44 6.62 -17.49
C ASP A 311 32.43 6.59 -16.32
N GLY A 312 32.91 6.41 -15.08
CA GLY A 312 32.11 6.40 -13.87
C GLY A 312 31.29 5.12 -13.71
N ILE A 313 31.59 4.08 -14.48
CA ILE A 313 30.79 2.86 -14.54
C ILE A 313 31.47 1.75 -13.74
N ILE A 314 30.66 0.97 -13.03
CA ILE A 314 31.06 -0.36 -12.57
C ILE A 314 30.02 -1.38 -13.02
N LEU A 315 30.52 -2.51 -13.53
CA LEU A 315 29.74 -3.69 -13.88
C LEU A 315 29.96 -4.75 -12.80
N LEU A 316 28.86 -5.24 -12.24
CA LEU A 316 28.87 -6.34 -11.29
C LEU A 316 28.08 -7.50 -11.90
N ASP A 317 28.79 -8.58 -12.20
CA ASP A 317 28.18 -9.79 -12.76
C ASP A 317 27.38 -10.52 -11.69
N LYS A 318 26.19 -10.97 -12.09
CA LYS A 318 25.32 -11.80 -11.26
C LYS A 318 25.77 -13.26 -11.36
N LYS A 319 26.01 -13.96 -10.25
CA LYS A 319 26.30 -15.41 -10.33
C LYS A 319 25.02 -16.18 -10.63
N GLU A 320 25.17 -17.34 -11.25
CA GLU A 320 24.06 -18.24 -11.55
C GLU A 320 23.38 -18.66 -10.23
N ASN A 321 22.06 -18.45 -10.13
CA ASN A 321 21.21 -18.61 -8.93
C ASN A 321 21.24 -17.48 -7.88
N ASP A 322 21.97 -16.39 -8.09
CA ASP A 322 21.87 -15.26 -7.18
C ASP A 322 20.50 -14.59 -7.33
N LYS A 323 19.64 -14.82 -6.34
CA LYS A 323 18.43 -14.02 -6.13
C LYS A 323 18.88 -12.68 -5.58
N PHE A 324 19.40 -11.80 -6.44
CA PHE A 324 19.70 -10.41 -6.12
C PHE A 324 18.39 -9.62 -5.91
N ASN A 325 17.63 -10.04 -4.92
CA ASN A 325 16.46 -9.34 -4.46
C ASN A 325 16.93 -8.33 -3.42
N ASN A 326 16.70 -7.06 -3.70
CA ASN A 326 16.89 -5.98 -2.72
C ASN A 326 18.37 -5.77 -2.33
N LEU A 327 19.18 -5.28 -3.27
CA LEU A 327 20.60 -5.02 -3.05
C LEU A 327 20.88 -3.60 -2.59
N ASP A 328 21.81 -3.47 -1.66
CA ASP A 328 22.30 -2.16 -1.21
C ASP A 328 23.72 -1.91 -1.72
N PHE A 329 23.97 -0.65 -2.08
CA PHE A 329 25.27 -0.18 -2.51
C PHE A 329 25.69 1.01 -1.66
N ASN A 330 26.92 0.92 -1.16
CA ASN A 330 27.65 2.06 -0.62
C ASN A 330 28.70 2.45 -1.65
N VAL A 331 28.69 3.72 -2.07
CA VAL A 331 29.64 4.27 -3.05
C VAL A 331 30.40 5.41 -2.40
N ALA A 332 31.71 5.30 -2.31
CA ALA A 332 32.57 6.27 -1.64
C ALA A 332 33.67 6.82 -2.56
N LYS A 333 34.01 8.10 -2.43
CA LYS A 333 35.17 8.73 -3.08
C LYS A 333 35.80 9.73 -2.11
N GLY A 334 36.84 9.30 -1.39
CA GLY A 334 37.36 10.09 -0.28
C GLY A 334 36.30 10.19 0.83
N GLU A 335 35.92 11.40 1.20
CA GLU A 335 34.90 11.67 2.23
C GLU A 335 33.46 11.67 1.67
N ASP A 336 33.30 11.73 0.35
CA ASP A 336 32.00 11.62 -0.27
C ASP A 336 31.47 10.19 -0.16
N ILE A 337 30.21 10.03 0.27
CA ILE A 337 29.52 8.75 0.28
C ILE A 337 28.05 8.91 -0.15
N ALA A 338 27.61 8.02 -1.02
CA ALA A 338 26.23 7.90 -1.46
C ALA A 338 25.74 6.45 -1.33
N PHE A 339 24.42 6.32 -1.14
CA PHE A 339 23.75 5.05 -0.93
C PHE A 339 22.65 4.86 -1.96
N ILE A 340 22.49 3.64 -2.46
CA ILE A 340 21.33 3.28 -3.29
C ILE A 340 20.89 1.86 -2.97
N ASN A 341 19.56 1.68 -2.92
CA ASN A 341 18.93 0.39 -2.87
C ASN A 341 18.36 0.05 -4.25
N VAL A 342 18.59 -1.17 -4.73
CA VAL A 342 18.08 -1.68 -6.00
C VAL A 342 17.07 -2.77 -5.70
N TYR A 343 15.80 -2.38 -5.69
CA TYR A 343 14.68 -3.30 -5.45
C TYR A 343 14.36 -4.11 -6.70
N SER A 344 14.16 -5.42 -6.51
CA SER A 344 14.07 -6.35 -7.62
C SER A 344 12.66 -6.58 -8.18
N TYR A 345 11.66 -5.88 -7.64
CA TYR A 345 10.24 -6.14 -7.95
C TYR A 345 9.92 -6.03 -9.46
N TYR A 346 10.67 -5.20 -10.19
CA TYR A 346 10.55 -5.07 -11.64
C TYR A 346 11.11 -6.25 -12.45
N TYR A 347 11.85 -7.18 -11.84
CA TYR A 347 12.50 -8.30 -12.53
C TYR A 347 11.66 -9.58 -12.56
N SER A 348 10.58 -9.68 -11.77
CA SER A 348 9.74 -10.88 -11.70
C SER A 348 8.86 -11.09 -12.95
N TYR A 349 8.53 -10.02 -13.68
CA TYR A 349 7.62 -10.10 -14.84
C TYR A 349 8.28 -10.61 -16.13
N GLY A 350 9.60 -10.71 -16.17
CA GLY A 350 10.33 -11.25 -17.30
C GLY A 350 10.73 -12.68 -17.01
N GLY A 351 9.79 -13.64 -17.14
CA GLY A 351 10.05 -15.07 -16.98
C GLY A 351 11.41 -15.46 -17.56
N GLU A 352 12.11 -16.34 -16.86
CA GLU A 352 13.49 -16.73 -17.17
C GLU A 352 13.64 -17.24 -18.61
N THR A 353 12.55 -17.69 -19.23
CA THR A 353 12.50 -18.15 -20.63
C THR A 353 12.16 -17.02 -21.63
N ASN A 354 12.76 -17.10 -22.81
CA ASN A 354 12.38 -16.29 -23.97
C ASN A 354 11.03 -16.70 -24.55
N LEU A 355 10.51 -17.87 -24.15
CA LEU A 355 9.24 -18.40 -24.61
C LEU A 355 8.07 -17.73 -23.88
N LYS A 356 7.25 -17.01 -24.64
CA LYS A 356 6.07 -16.28 -24.17
C LYS A 356 4.81 -17.03 -24.57
N THR A 357 3.86 -17.05 -23.64
CA THR A 357 2.58 -17.74 -23.82
C THR A 357 1.43 -16.72 -23.74
N TYR A 358 0.41 -16.94 -24.56
CA TYR A 358 -0.87 -16.26 -24.48
C TYR A 358 -1.97 -17.31 -24.52
N PHE A 359 -2.82 -17.32 -23.52
CA PHE A 359 -3.94 -18.25 -23.41
C PHE A 359 -5.24 -17.48 -23.45
N TYR A 360 -6.23 -18.09 -24.06
CA TYR A 360 -7.61 -17.67 -23.90
C TYR A 360 -8.54 -18.88 -24.02
N ALA A 361 -9.65 -18.80 -23.31
CA ALA A 361 -10.79 -19.69 -23.50
C ALA A 361 -11.77 -19.05 -24.50
N ASP A 362 -12.62 -19.85 -25.15
CA ASP A 362 -13.62 -19.31 -26.09
C ASP A 362 -14.63 -18.36 -25.43
N ARG A 363 -14.77 -18.44 -24.10
CA ARG A 363 -15.62 -17.58 -23.27
C ARG A 363 -14.90 -17.18 -21.98
N PRO A 364 -15.20 -15.99 -21.42
CA PRO A 364 -14.63 -15.58 -20.15
C PRO A 364 -15.28 -16.28 -18.94
N VAL A 365 -16.50 -16.81 -19.08
CA VAL A 365 -17.26 -17.46 -18.01
C VAL A 365 -18.03 -18.70 -18.49
N TYR A 366 -18.02 -19.75 -17.67
CA TYR A 366 -18.70 -21.03 -17.89
C TYR A 366 -19.61 -21.37 -16.70
N ARG A 367 -20.53 -22.29 -16.90
CA ARG A 367 -21.27 -22.97 -15.83
C ARG A 367 -20.66 -24.35 -15.57
N PRO A 368 -20.94 -24.97 -14.41
CA PRO A 368 -20.71 -26.41 -14.24
C PRO A 368 -21.31 -27.24 -15.39
N ALA A 369 -20.77 -28.44 -15.62
CA ALA A 369 -21.11 -29.33 -16.75
C ALA A 369 -20.83 -28.78 -18.17
N GLN A 370 -20.28 -27.57 -18.32
CA GLN A 370 -19.95 -27.05 -19.64
C GLN A 370 -18.57 -27.49 -20.11
N LYS A 371 -18.44 -27.66 -21.43
CA LYS A 371 -17.16 -27.87 -22.10
C LYS A 371 -16.44 -26.54 -22.32
N VAL A 372 -15.22 -26.45 -21.83
CA VAL A 372 -14.32 -25.31 -22.01
C VAL A 372 -13.41 -25.60 -23.18
N TYR A 373 -13.43 -24.76 -24.22
CA TYR A 373 -12.46 -24.79 -25.30
C TYR A 373 -11.42 -23.71 -25.06
N PHE A 374 -10.14 -24.06 -25.22
CA PHE A 374 -9.06 -23.10 -25.00
C PHE A 374 -7.97 -23.21 -26.07
N LYS A 375 -7.26 -22.10 -26.26
CA LYS A 375 -6.10 -22.01 -27.13
C LYS A 375 -4.93 -21.39 -26.39
N VAL A 376 -3.74 -21.93 -26.65
CA VAL A 376 -2.47 -21.39 -26.20
C VAL A 376 -1.66 -21.00 -27.42
N ILE A 377 -1.09 -19.80 -27.43
CA ILE A 377 -0.21 -19.30 -28.48
C ILE A 377 1.16 -19.06 -27.86
N LEU A 378 2.19 -19.60 -28.49
CA LEU A 378 3.58 -19.48 -28.09
C LEU A 378 4.34 -18.60 -29.06
N ARG A 379 5.21 -17.75 -28.53
CA ARG A 379 6.19 -16.98 -29.29
C ARG A 379 7.53 -17.03 -28.58
N GLU A 380 8.60 -17.29 -29.31
CA GLU A 380 9.94 -17.20 -28.74
C GLU A 380 10.50 -15.81 -29.02
N ARG A 381 10.84 -15.09 -27.95
CA ARG A 381 11.42 -13.75 -28.04
C ARG A 381 12.88 -13.84 -28.45
N LEU A 382 13.24 -13.27 -29.58
CA LEU A 382 14.64 -13.18 -30.02
C LEU A 382 15.34 -11.98 -29.36
N ASP A 383 14.68 -10.82 -29.33
CA ASP A 383 15.21 -9.58 -28.75
C ASP A 383 14.08 -8.68 -28.22
N ALA A 384 14.38 -7.39 -27.99
CA ALA A 384 13.41 -6.43 -27.46
C ALA A 384 12.11 -6.36 -28.27
N MET A 385 12.19 -6.48 -29.61
CA MET A 385 11.10 -6.20 -30.55
C MET A 385 10.73 -7.39 -31.45
N ASN A 386 11.58 -8.42 -31.54
CA ASN A 386 11.41 -9.53 -32.48
C ASN A 386 11.00 -10.85 -31.82
N PHE A 387 10.16 -11.61 -32.52
CA PHE A 387 9.64 -12.92 -32.10
C PHE A 387 9.68 -13.95 -33.24
N THR A 388 9.89 -15.21 -32.89
CA THR A 388 9.77 -16.37 -33.79
C THR A 388 8.63 -17.29 -33.38
N ILE A 389 8.24 -18.16 -34.31
CA ILE A 389 7.17 -19.15 -34.14
C ILE A 389 7.82 -20.49 -33.72
N PRO A 390 7.59 -20.96 -32.48
CA PRO A 390 8.11 -22.24 -32.02
C PRO A 390 7.15 -23.37 -32.45
N SER A 391 7.37 -23.98 -33.61
CA SER A 391 6.63 -25.17 -34.08
C SER A 391 7.17 -26.47 -33.49
N ASP A 392 6.31 -27.48 -33.31
CA ASP A 392 6.63 -28.80 -32.71
C ASP A 392 7.32 -28.72 -31.34
N LYS A 393 7.00 -27.67 -30.57
CA LYS A 393 7.52 -27.47 -29.21
C LYS A 393 6.61 -28.17 -28.21
N GLU A 394 7.19 -29.05 -27.41
CA GLU A 394 6.49 -29.66 -26.28
C GLU A 394 6.35 -28.69 -25.10
N ILE A 395 5.14 -28.64 -24.55
CA ILE A 395 4.83 -27.98 -23.29
C ILE A 395 3.89 -28.84 -22.45
N LYS A 396 3.93 -28.65 -21.14
CA LYS A 396 2.97 -29.25 -20.21
C LYS A 396 1.96 -28.20 -19.78
N LEU A 397 0.69 -28.43 -20.08
CA LEU A 397 -0.42 -27.58 -19.67
C LEU A 397 -1.13 -28.19 -18.45
N ILE A 398 -1.30 -27.38 -17.41
CA ILE A 398 -2.02 -27.74 -16.18
C ILE A 398 -3.15 -26.72 -15.98
N LEU A 399 -4.37 -27.18 -15.68
CA LEU A 399 -5.47 -26.33 -15.21
C LEU A 399 -5.79 -26.66 -13.76
N GLU A 400 -5.91 -25.62 -12.94
CA GLU A 400 -6.21 -25.70 -11.51
C GLU A 400 -7.55 -25.01 -11.23
N LYS A 401 -8.40 -25.65 -10.43
CA LYS A 401 -9.65 -25.07 -9.93
C LYS A 401 -9.35 -24.07 -8.80
N PRO A 402 -10.35 -23.31 -8.30
CA PRO A 402 -10.13 -22.25 -7.31
C PRO A 402 -9.41 -22.71 -6.03
N THR A 403 -9.57 -23.98 -5.64
CA THR A 403 -8.91 -24.59 -4.49
C THR A 403 -7.42 -24.90 -4.72
N GLY A 404 -6.91 -24.74 -5.96
CA GLY A 404 -5.54 -25.08 -6.36
C GLY A 404 -5.36 -26.53 -6.83
N GLU A 405 -6.40 -27.36 -6.76
CA GLU A 405 -6.35 -28.74 -7.23
C GLU A 405 -6.38 -28.79 -8.77
N LYS A 406 -5.60 -29.71 -9.35
CA LYS A 406 -5.46 -29.89 -10.79
C LYS A 406 -6.62 -30.69 -11.36
N ILE A 407 -7.26 -30.16 -12.39
CA ILE A 407 -8.36 -30.83 -13.11
C ILE A 407 -7.96 -31.25 -14.53
N TYR A 408 -6.82 -30.78 -15.01
CA TYR A 408 -6.29 -31.07 -16.34
C TYR A 408 -4.77 -31.05 -16.27
N GLU A 409 -4.12 -32.05 -16.86
CA GLU A 409 -2.66 -32.12 -17.00
C GLU A 409 -2.31 -32.91 -18.27
N LYS A 410 -1.76 -32.24 -19.29
CA LYS A 410 -1.31 -32.90 -20.53
C LYS A 410 -0.02 -32.30 -21.07
N VAL A 411 0.78 -33.14 -21.73
CA VAL A 411 1.88 -32.71 -22.60
C VAL A 411 1.35 -32.56 -24.01
N LEU A 412 1.54 -31.38 -24.61
CA LEU A 412 1.01 -30.99 -25.90
C LEU A 412 2.11 -30.38 -26.76
N LYS A 413 1.98 -30.50 -28.08
CA LYS A 413 2.93 -29.96 -29.07
C LYS A 413 2.31 -28.82 -29.85
N THR A 414 3.07 -27.76 -30.08
CA THR A 414 2.63 -26.65 -30.93
C THR A 414 2.56 -27.05 -32.40
N ASN A 415 1.54 -26.52 -33.09
CA ASN A 415 1.45 -26.61 -34.55
C ASN A 415 2.43 -25.66 -35.26
N GLU A 416 2.39 -25.64 -36.60
CA GLU A 416 3.23 -24.78 -37.45
C GLU A 416 3.11 -23.27 -37.15
N PHE A 417 2.01 -22.83 -36.51
CA PHE A 417 1.78 -21.44 -36.10
C PHE A 417 2.17 -21.16 -34.64
N GLY A 418 2.80 -22.13 -33.97
CA GLY A 418 3.21 -22.02 -32.57
C GLY A 418 2.03 -22.03 -31.61
N SER A 419 0.96 -22.76 -31.92
CA SER A 419 -0.26 -22.78 -31.10
C SER A 419 -0.74 -24.18 -30.77
N ILE A 420 -1.48 -24.28 -29.67
CA ILE A 420 -2.11 -25.49 -29.13
C ILE A 420 -3.58 -25.17 -28.89
N ASN A 421 -4.46 -26.13 -29.13
CA ASN A 421 -5.87 -26.06 -28.74
C ASN A 421 -6.28 -27.40 -28.14
N ASP A 422 -7.07 -27.35 -27.08
CA ASP A 422 -7.71 -28.53 -26.50
C ASP A 422 -8.99 -28.10 -25.76
N SER A 423 -9.65 -29.05 -25.10
CA SER A 423 -10.85 -28.82 -24.32
C SER A 423 -10.86 -29.66 -23.05
N ILE A 424 -11.66 -29.22 -22.07
CA ILE A 424 -11.98 -29.96 -20.86
C ILE A 424 -13.49 -29.87 -20.60
N GLU A 425 -14.07 -30.95 -20.12
CA GLU A 425 -15.44 -30.98 -19.61
C GLU A 425 -15.41 -30.71 -18.10
N LEU A 426 -16.13 -29.68 -17.67
CA LEU A 426 -16.29 -29.39 -16.25
C LEU A 426 -17.25 -30.40 -15.63
N GLU A 427 -16.96 -30.82 -14.40
CA GLU A 427 -17.86 -31.68 -13.63
C GLU A 427 -19.20 -30.97 -13.35
N GLU A 428 -20.25 -31.74 -13.05
CA GLU A 428 -21.56 -31.18 -12.68
C GLU A 428 -21.48 -30.36 -11.39
N GLU A 429 -20.61 -30.77 -10.45
CA GLU A 429 -20.35 -30.09 -9.18
C GLU A 429 -19.08 -29.23 -9.23
N ALA A 430 -18.67 -28.78 -10.42
CA ALA A 430 -17.47 -27.96 -10.57
C ALA A 430 -17.51 -26.71 -9.68
N ALA A 431 -16.47 -26.53 -8.86
CA ALA A 431 -16.36 -25.41 -7.92
C ALA A 431 -16.49 -24.04 -8.63
N LEU A 432 -17.20 -23.10 -8.03
CA LEU A 432 -17.33 -21.75 -8.58
C LEU A 432 -16.08 -20.91 -8.31
N GLY A 433 -15.74 -20.00 -9.23
CA GLY A 433 -14.62 -19.07 -9.11
C GLY A 433 -13.64 -19.12 -10.27
N TRP A 434 -12.40 -18.67 -10.02
CA TRP A 434 -11.35 -18.58 -11.03
C TRP A 434 -10.58 -19.88 -11.21
N TYR A 435 -10.58 -20.39 -12.44
CA TYR A 435 -9.79 -21.54 -12.87
C TYR A 435 -8.56 -21.00 -13.58
N ARG A 436 -7.37 -21.38 -13.13
CA ARG A 436 -6.11 -20.83 -13.60
C ARG A 436 -5.33 -21.88 -14.36
N TYR A 437 -4.57 -21.47 -15.36
CA TYR A 437 -3.65 -22.37 -16.04
C TYR A 437 -2.20 -22.14 -15.59
N LYS A 438 -1.41 -23.20 -15.71
CA LYS A 438 0.06 -23.17 -15.69
C LYS A 438 0.57 -23.85 -16.96
N ILE A 439 1.52 -23.22 -17.62
CA ILE A 439 2.24 -23.81 -18.75
C ILE A 439 3.68 -23.99 -18.31
N LEU A 440 4.19 -25.20 -18.43
CA LEU A 440 5.57 -25.55 -18.14
C LEU A 440 6.29 -25.94 -19.45
N ASP A 441 7.56 -25.61 -19.58
CA ASP A 441 8.40 -26.17 -20.64
C ASP A 441 8.80 -27.62 -20.36
N SER A 442 9.61 -28.19 -21.26
CA SER A 442 10.14 -29.56 -21.15
C SER A 442 10.95 -29.82 -19.88
N ASP A 443 11.53 -28.78 -19.28
CA ASP A 443 12.35 -28.86 -18.07
C ASP A 443 11.51 -28.64 -16.79
N GLY A 444 10.18 -28.55 -16.93
CA GLY A 444 9.24 -28.36 -15.83
C GLY A 444 9.16 -26.92 -15.33
N LYS A 445 9.74 -25.97 -16.06
CA LYS A 445 9.83 -24.57 -15.65
C LYS A 445 8.62 -23.79 -16.15
N GLN A 446 8.03 -23.00 -15.26
CA GLN A 446 6.83 -22.23 -15.58
C GLN A 446 7.13 -21.12 -16.58
N LEU A 447 6.39 -21.15 -17.69
CA LEU A 447 6.42 -20.11 -18.70
C LEU A 447 5.58 -18.90 -18.26
N SER A 448 6.16 -17.71 -18.39
CA SER A 448 5.46 -16.46 -18.11
C SER A 448 4.46 -16.13 -19.21
N GLY A 449 3.19 -15.92 -18.85
CA GLY A 449 2.19 -15.35 -19.75
C GLY A 449 2.55 -13.90 -20.10
N TYR A 450 2.42 -13.52 -21.37
CA TYR A 450 2.56 -12.13 -21.80
C TYR A 450 1.17 -11.49 -21.80
N TYR A 451 0.94 -10.54 -20.89
CA TYR A 451 -0.28 -9.70 -20.81
C TYR A 451 -1.59 -10.47 -21.07
N GLY A 452 -2.10 -11.17 -20.08
CA GLY A 452 -3.40 -11.86 -20.15
C GLY A 452 -3.86 -12.35 -18.78
N ILE A 453 -5.19 -12.42 -18.57
CA ILE A 453 -5.76 -13.11 -17.42
C ILE A 453 -5.54 -14.59 -17.69
N ASN A 454 -4.68 -15.22 -16.89
CA ASN A 454 -4.33 -16.62 -17.08
C ASN A 454 -5.42 -17.58 -16.55
N ALA A 455 -6.68 -17.28 -16.86
CA ALA A 455 -7.82 -17.88 -16.19
C ALA A 455 -9.12 -17.74 -17.00
N PHE A 456 -10.08 -18.61 -16.68
CA PHE A 456 -11.49 -18.43 -16.96
C PHE A 456 -12.28 -18.54 -15.65
N ARG A 457 -13.52 -18.07 -15.65
CA ARG A 457 -14.39 -18.12 -14.46
C ARG A 457 -15.47 -19.18 -14.61
N VAL A 458 -15.81 -19.89 -13.54
CA VAL A 458 -16.99 -20.75 -13.47
C VAL A 458 -17.97 -20.15 -12.48
N GLU A 459 -19.19 -19.92 -12.92
CA GLU A 459 -20.26 -19.31 -12.12
C GLU A 459 -21.61 -19.92 -12.44
N GLU A 460 -22.50 -19.90 -11.45
CA GLU A 460 -23.94 -20.03 -11.67
C GLU A 460 -24.51 -18.69 -12.14
N TYR A 461 -24.33 -18.38 -13.42
CA TYR A 461 -24.89 -17.15 -14.00
C TYR A 461 -26.12 -17.46 -14.85
N LYS A 462 -27.16 -16.63 -14.77
CA LYS A 462 -28.17 -16.54 -15.84
C LYS A 462 -27.65 -15.55 -16.90
N LYS A 463 -27.75 -15.89 -18.19
CA LYS A 463 -27.38 -14.95 -19.25
C LYS A 463 -28.20 -13.67 -19.06
N PRO A 464 -27.58 -12.49 -18.98
CA PRO A 464 -28.34 -11.26 -18.90
C PRO A 464 -29.19 -11.14 -20.16
N GLU A 465 -30.44 -10.70 -20.01
CA GLU A 465 -31.36 -10.53 -21.14
C GLU A 465 -31.27 -9.10 -21.74
N PHE A 466 -30.54 -8.22 -21.06
CA PHE A 466 -30.35 -6.82 -21.40
C PHE A 466 -28.91 -6.34 -21.18
N LYS A 467 -28.58 -5.20 -21.77
CA LYS A 467 -27.34 -4.44 -21.61
C LYS A 467 -27.69 -3.04 -21.12
N MET A 468 -26.95 -2.57 -20.12
CA MET A 468 -26.97 -1.20 -19.64
C MET A 468 -25.74 -0.46 -20.16
N THR A 469 -25.93 0.77 -20.63
CA THR A 469 -24.86 1.71 -20.96
C THR A 469 -25.02 2.93 -20.08
N VAL A 470 -23.94 3.30 -19.41
CA VAL A 470 -23.88 4.47 -18.51
C VAL A 470 -22.88 5.43 -19.13
N GLN A 471 -23.33 6.63 -19.52
CA GLN A 471 -22.51 7.59 -20.23
C GLN A 471 -22.58 8.96 -19.56
N PRO A 472 -21.48 9.40 -18.88
CA PRO A 472 -21.44 10.76 -18.35
C PRO A 472 -21.41 11.78 -19.50
N LYS A 473 -22.07 12.92 -19.31
CA LYS A 473 -22.11 14.01 -20.31
C LYS A 473 -20.75 14.68 -20.51
N LYS A 474 -19.86 14.61 -19.52
CA LYS A 474 -18.49 15.12 -19.57
C LYS A 474 -17.48 14.01 -19.29
N SER A 475 -16.29 14.12 -19.86
CA SER A 475 -15.19 13.19 -19.60
C SER A 475 -14.54 13.38 -18.24
N ALA A 476 -14.72 14.55 -17.61
CA ALA A 476 -14.22 14.88 -16.29
C ALA A 476 -15.11 15.96 -15.64
N TYR A 477 -15.14 15.96 -14.32
CA TYR A 477 -15.87 16.93 -13.50
C TYR A 477 -14.92 17.51 -12.45
N VAL A 478 -15.09 18.78 -12.11
CA VAL A 478 -14.36 19.42 -11.01
C VAL A 478 -15.29 19.69 -9.83
N LEU A 479 -14.72 19.95 -8.66
CA LEU A 479 -15.49 20.24 -7.46
C LEU A 479 -16.45 21.42 -7.71
N GLY A 480 -17.75 21.21 -7.44
CA GLY A 480 -18.81 22.17 -7.68
C GLY A 480 -19.54 21.99 -9.02
N ASP A 481 -19.07 21.10 -9.90
CA ASP A 481 -19.84 20.75 -11.10
C ASP A 481 -21.07 19.90 -10.76
N GLU A 482 -22.15 20.13 -11.50
CA GLU A 482 -23.29 19.21 -11.57
C GLU A 482 -22.96 18.05 -12.52
N VAL A 483 -23.22 16.82 -12.07
CA VAL A 483 -22.91 15.59 -12.80
C VAL A 483 -24.17 15.02 -13.44
N GLU A 484 -24.28 15.21 -14.75
CA GLU A 484 -25.32 14.56 -15.56
C GLU A 484 -24.78 13.29 -16.24
N VAL A 485 -25.56 12.20 -16.16
CA VAL A 485 -25.25 10.90 -16.73
C VAL A 485 -26.46 10.33 -17.44
N ASP A 486 -26.28 9.91 -18.69
CA ASP A 486 -27.28 9.16 -19.44
C ASP A 486 -27.18 7.67 -19.10
N VAL A 487 -28.32 7.06 -18.78
CA VAL A 487 -28.43 5.61 -18.59
C VAL A 487 -29.38 5.04 -19.64
N ASP A 488 -28.86 4.19 -20.51
CA ASP A 488 -29.62 3.50 -21.57
C ASP A 488 -29.66 2.00 -21.28
N VAL A 489 -30.86 1.43 -21.18
CA VAL A 489 -31.07 0.00 -20.88
C VAL A 489 -31.89 -0.64 -21.99
N LYS A 490 -31.29 -1.60 -22.69
CA LYS A 490 -31.92 -2.30 -23.81
C LYS A 490 -31.77 -3.80 -23.69
N TYR A 491 -32.79 -4.55 -24.08
CA TYR A 491 -32.67 -5.99 -24.29
C TYR A 491 -31.61 -6.28 -25.37
N TYR A 492 -30.98 -7.45 -25.32
CA TYR A 492 -30.01 -7.83 -26.36
C TYR A 492 -30.63 -7.93 -27.77
N PHE A 493 -31.96 -8.06 -27.87
CA PHE A 493 -32.69 -8.02 -29.14
C PHE A 493 -33.06 -6.59 -29.59
N GLY A 494 -32.70 -5.56 -28.83
CA GLY A 494 -32.70 -4.14 -29.25
C GLY A 494 -33.79 -3.25 -28.63
N GLU A 495 -34.84 -3.80 -28.03
CA GLU A 495 -35.89 -2.97 -27.43
C GLU A 495 -35.49 -2.38 -26.08
N ALA A 496 -36.06 -1.22 -25.75
CA ALA A 496 -35.85 -0.58 -24.45
C ALA A 496 -36.53 -1.38 -23.33
N VAL A 497 -35.84 -1.50 -22.18
CA VAL A 497 -36.46 -2.07 -20.98
C VAL A 497 -37.41 -1.02 -20.39
N LYS A 498 -38.71 -1.25 -20.50
CA LYS A 498 -39.74 -0.32 -19.98
C LYS A 498 -40.14 -0.70 -18.56
N GLY A 499 -40.22 0.29 -17.68
CA GLY A 499 -40.72 0.12 -16.31
C GLY A 499 -39.81 -0.71 -15.39
N GLY A 500 -38.51 -0.81 -15.70
CA GLY A 500 -37.54 -1.43 -14.81
C GLY A 500 -37.09 -0.46 -13.71
N ASP A 501 -36.91 -0.98 -12.50
CA ASP A 501 -36.32 -0.23 -11.38
C ASP A 501 -34.82 -0.08 -11.58
N VAL A 502 -34.25 1.09 -11.24
CA VAL A 502 -32.80 1.36 -11.33
C VAL A 502 -32.29 1.70 -9.94
N GLU A 503 -31.30 0.95 -9.45
CA GLU A 503 -30.55 1.27 -8.24
C GLU A 503 -29.13 1.72 -8.63
N TYR A 504 -28.60 2.71 -7.90
CA TYR A 504 -27.30 3.28 -8.21
C TYR A 504 -26.53 3.63 -6.95
N ARG A 505 -25.21 3.55 -7.05
CA ARG A 505 -24.27 3.97 -6.01
C ARG A 505 -23.24 4.91 -6.59
N ILE A 506 -23.01 6.01 -5.89
CA ILE A 506 -21.98 6.98 -6.23
C ILE A 506 -20.76 6.69 -5.33
N GLU A 507 -19.63 6.36 -5.94
CA GLU A 507 -18.38 6.11 -5.22
C GLU A 507 -17.35 7.20 -5.56
N TYR A 508 -16.70 7.71 -4.53
CA TYR A 508 -15.65 8.72 -4.65
C TYR A 508 -14.29 8.05 -4.46
N SER A 509 -13.39 8.24 -5.43
CA SER A 509 -12.00 7.79 -5.31
C SER A 509 -11.04 8.92 -5.70
N GLN A 510 -9.91 9.01 -4.99
CA GLN A 510 -8.90 10.03 -5.28
C GLN A 510 -8.08 9.59 -6.50
N LEU A 511 -8.08 10.41 -7.55
CA LEU A 511 -7.30 10.12 -8.76
C LEU A 511 -5.82 10.43 -8.51
N TYR A 512 -4.99 9.39 -8.46
CA TYR A 512 -3.53 9.57 -8.52
C TYR A 512 -3.14 9.66 -9.99
N ILE A 513 -2.89 10.88 -10.48
CA ILE A 513 -2.24 11.07 -11.80
C ILE A 513 -0.74 10.85 -11.55
N PRO A 514 -0.14 9.75 -12.05
CA PRO A 514 1.27 9.44 -11.84
C PRO A 514 2.22 10.49 -12.43
#